data_AF-A0A6C1T8N5-F1
#
_entry.id   AF-A0A6C1T8N5-F1
#
_cell.length_a   1.000
_cell.length_b   1.000
_cell.length_c   1.000
_cell.angle_alpha   90.00
_cell.angle_beta   90.00
_cell.angle_gamma   90.00
#
_symmetry.space_group_name_H-M   'P 1'
#
loop_
_entity.id
_entity.type
_entity.pdbx_description
1 polymer ?
#
loop_
_entity_poly.entity_id
_entity_poly.type
_entity_poly.pdbx_seq_one_letter_code
_entity_poly.pdbx_strand_id
1 'polypeptide(L)'
;MQDCLFCKIAAGDLPAHVLYEDAHVMAFLDLHPIREGHALVIPKEHHVWYEDLPEPLATRITTCAQRIARAMKRIYAVERVSLFYTGIHVPHAHAHVVPMHHMHDVTSQAYLQDGLESFSTPPRLSAAKMQEIASKLRNDL
;
A
#
# COMPACT_ATOMS: atom_id res chain seq x y z
N MET A 1 -18.55 10.35 -3.17
CA MET A 1 -18.59 9.98 -1.73
C MET A 1 -19.70 8.99 -1.39
N GLN A 2 -20.98 9.25 -1.73
CA GLN A 2 -22.12 8.37 -1.36
C GLN A 2 -22.02 6.90 -1.85
N ASP A 3 -21.22 6.62 -2.88
CA ASP A 3 -21.01 5.26 -3.39
C ASP A 3 -19.62 4.66 -3.11
N CYS A 4 -18.77 5.34 -2.32
CA CYS A 4 -17.46 4.79 -1.98
C CYS A 4 -17.58 3.68 -0.93
N LEU A 5 -17.15 2.46 -1.30
CA LEU A 5 -17.13 1.30 -0.40
C LEU A 5 -16.33 1.56 0.88
N PHE A 6 -15.16 2.18 0.78
CA PHE A 6 -14.30 2.45 1.93
C PHE A 6 -14.82 3.59 2.81
N CYS A 7 -15.55 4.57 2.26
CA CYS A 7 -16.29 5.53 3.08
C CYS A 7 -17.38 4.83 3.89
N LYS A 8 -18.13 3.90 3.29
CA LYS A 8 -19.16 3.13 3.99
C LYS A 8 -18.57 2.23 5.08
N ILE A 9 -17.41 1.60 4.84
CA ILE A 9 -16.68 0.87 5.89
C ILE A 9 -16.22 1.82 7.00
N ALA A 10 -15.62 2.96 6.67
CA ALA A 10 -15.16 3.96 7.64
C ALA A 10 -16.30 4.56 8.48
N ALA A 11 -17.50 4.63 7.93
CA ALA A 11 -18.73 5.06 8.61
C ALA A 11 -19.40 3.94 9.43
N GLY A 12 -18.99 2.68 9.26
CA GLY A 12 -19.62 1.52 9.90
C GLY A 12 -20.87 0.99 9.20
N ASP A 13 -21.20 1.51 8.01
CA ASP A 13 -22.37 1.09 7.21
C ASP A 13 -22.15 -0.27 6.53
N LEU A 14 -20.88 -0.68 6.33
CA LEU A 14 -20.50 -1.98 5.79
C LEU A 14 -19.60 -2.72 6.80
N PRO A 15 -19.74 -4.05 6.92
CA PRO A 15 -18.92 -4.83 7.84
C PRO A 15 -17.46 -4.88 7.37
N ALA A 16 -16.54 -4.90 8.33
CA ALA A 16 -15.11 -5.12 8.10
C ALA A 16 -14.48 -5.83 9.31
N HIS A 17 -13.42 -6.59 9.06
CA HIS A 17 -12.60 -7.17 10.13
C HIS A 17 -11.55 -6.14 10.57
N VAL A 18 -11.97 -5.23 11.46
CA VAL A 18 -11.16 -4.09 11.92
C VAL A 18 -9.99 -4.55 12.80
N LEU A 19 -8.80 -4.03 12.49
CA LEU A 19 -7.53 -4.26 13.22
C LEU A 19 -7.15 -3.08 14.09
N TYR A 20 -7.46 -1.87 13.64
CA TYR A 20 -7.13 -0.62 14.31
C TYR A 20 -8.07 0.48 13.82
N GLU A 21 -8.44 1.39 14.71
CA GLU A 21 -9.22 2.57 14.37
C GLU A 21 -8.83 3.74 15.28
N ASP A 22 -8.69 4.93 14.69
CA ASP A 22 -8.64 6.18 15.43
C ASP A 22 -9.56 7.24 14.80
N ALA A 23 -9.43 8.49 15.24
CA ALA A 23 -10.26 9.59 14.78
C ALA A 23 -10.19 9.82 13.26
N HIS A 24 -9.11 9.43 12.57
CA HIS A 24 -9.04 9.66 11.13
C HIS A 24 -8.34 8.59 10.27
N VAL A 25 -7.86 7.47 10.80
CA VAL A 25 -7.58 6.27 9.99
C VAL A 25 -8.32 5.05 10.53
N MET A 26 -8.55 4.09 9.64
CA MET A 26 -9.06 2.76 9.96
C MET A 26 -8.20 1.72 9.24
N ALA A 27 -7.92 0.60 9.89
CA ALA A 27 -7.28 -0.54 9.29
C ALA A 27 -8.12 -1.80 9.44
N PHE A 28 -8.23 -2.59 8.38
CA PHE A 28 -9.04 -3.81 8.35
C PHE A 28 -8.44 -4.83 7.37
N LEU A 29 -8.87 -6.09 7.46
CA LEU A 29 -8.41 -7.14 6.54
C LEU A 29 -8.98 -6.95 5.13
N ASP A 30 -8.15 -7.18 4.12
CA ASP A 30 -8.60 -7.26 2.74
C ASP A 30 -9.42 -8.55 2.53
N LEU A 31 -10.57 -8.43 1.88
CA LEU A 31 -11.43 -9.57 1.52
C LEU A 31 -10.81 -10.46 0.44
N HIS A 32 -9.94 -9.90 -0.39
CA HIS A 32 -9.25 -10.58 -1.49
C HIS A 32 -7.72 -10.53 -1.24
N PRO A 33 -7.23 -11.24 -0.21
CA PRO A 33 -5.86 -11.11 0.26
C PRO A 33 -4.83 -11.63 -0.75
N ILE A 34 -3.71 -10.91 -0.91
CA ILE A 34 -2.51 -11.45 -1.60
C ILE A 34 -1.91 -12.61 -0.79
N ARG A 35 -1.84 -12.43 0.53
CA ARG A 35 -1.43 -13.42 1.52
C ARG A 35 -2.30 -13.32 2.76
N GLU A 36 -2.37 -14.41 3.52
CA GLU A 36 -3.04 -14.41 4.81
C GLU A 36 -2.52 -13.25 5.67
N GLY A 37 -3.45 -12.50 6.25
CA GLY A 37 -3.12 -11.29 7.01
C GLY A 37 -3.04 -10.01 6.20
N HIS A 38 -3.18 -10.02 4.87
CA HIS A 38 -3.24 -8.79 4.06
C HIS A 38 -4.27 -7.80 4.64
N ALA A 39 -3.79 -6.62 5.02
CA ALA A 39 -4.59 -5.55 5.59
C ALA A 39 -4.54 -4.30 4.72
N LEU A 40 -5.60 -3.51 4.79
CA LEU A 40 -5.72 -2.18 4.22
C LEU A 40 -5.71 -1.15 5.35
N VAL A 41 -5.00 -0.04 5.14
CA VAL A 41 -5.11 1.16 6.01
C VAL A 41 -5.65 2.31 5.17
N ILE A 42 -6.79 2.85 5.59
CA ILE A 42 -7.50 3.91 4.87
C ILE A 42 -7.59 5.18 5.73
N PRO A 43 -7.59 6.38 5.13
CA PRO A 43 -8.12 7.56 5.78
C PRO A 43 -9.65 7.43 5.95
N LYS A 44 -10.20 8.01 7.02
CA LYS A 44 -11.66 8.13 7.17
C LYS A 44 -12.23 9.21 6.24
N GLU A 45 -11.48 10.29 6.04
CA GLU A 45 -11.78 11.29 5.02
C GLU A 45 -11.53 10.74 3.62
N HIS A 46 -12.35 11.15 2.66
CA HIS A 46 -12.27 10.64 1.29
C HIS A 46 -11.19 11.38 0.49
N HIS A 47 -10.07 10.70 0.28
CA HIS A 47 -9.04 11.08 -0.70
C HIS A 47 -8.96 9.95 -1.72
N VAL A 48 -8.81 10.26 -3.00
CA VAL A 48 -8.88 9.23 -4.04
C VAL A 48 -7.56 8.50 -4.14
N TRP A 49 -6.46 9.25 -4.25
CA TRP A 49 -5.12 8.70 -4.47
C TRP A 49 -4.15 9.05 -3.33
N TYR A 50 -2.99 8.42 -3.33
CA TYR A 50 -1.99 8.60 -2.27
C TYR A 50 -1.45 10.04 -2.24
N GLU A 51 -1.21 10.61 -3.42
CA GLU A 51 -0.72 11.97 -3.61
C GLU A 51 -1.76 13.05 -3.25
N ASP A 52 -3.03 12.68 -3.10
CA ASP A 52 -4.09 13.59 -2.64
C ASP A 52 -4.13 13.72 -1.11
N LEU A 53 -3.38 12.89 -0.38
CA LEU A 53 -3.38 12.87 1.09
C LEU A 53 -2.59 14.06 1.65
N PRO A 54 -3.12 14.76 2.66
CA PRO A 54 -2.32 15.67 3.47
C PRO A 54 -1.15 14.92 4.12
N GLU A 55 0.04 15.52 4.14
CA GLU A 55 1.25 14.90 4.70
C GLU A 55 1.08 14.33 6.13
N PRO A 56 0.37 15.02 7.06
CA PRO A 56 0.14 14.46 8.39
C PRO A 56 -0.71 13.19 8.36
N LEU A 57 -1.66 13.09 7.42
CA LEU A 57 -2.52 11.93 7.24
C LEU A 57 -1.74 10.75 6.65
N ALA A 58 -0.94 10.99 5.61
CA ALA A 58 -0.04 9.99 5.04
C ALA A 58 0.96 9.45 6.08
N THR A 59 1.50 10.32 6.93
CA THR A 59 2.37 9.95 8.05
C THR A 59 1.65 9.06 9.07
N ARG A 60 0.39 9.40 9.41
CA ARG A 60 -0.41 8.61 10.35
C ARG A 60 -0.74 7.23 9.78
N ILE A 61 -1.09 7.14 8.50
CA ILE A 61 -1.31 5.86 7.81
C ILE A 61 -0.04 5.00 7.87
N THR A 62 1.11 5.58 7.53
CA THR A 62 2.41 4.86 7.58
C THR A 62 2.74 4.38 8.99
N THR A 63 2.46 5.19 10.01
CA THR A 63 2.66 4.83 11.42
C THR A 63 1.76 3.67 11.84
N CYS A 64 0.49 3.70 11.43
CA CYS A 64 -0.46 2.61 11.65
C CYS A 64 0.02 1.32 10.96
N ALA A 65 0.38 1.41 9.67
CA ALA A 65 0.89 0.29 8.89
C ALA A 65 2.15 -0.33 9.51
N GLN A 66 3.09 0.47 10.02
CA GLN A 66 4.27 -0.05 10.72
C GLN A 66 3.92 -0.85 11.99
N ARG A 67 2.90 -0.43 12.76
CA ARG A 67 2.45 -1.17 13.95
C ARG A 67 1.87 -2.53 13.54
N ILE A 68 1.03 -2.54 12.52
CA ILE A 68 0.43 -3.76 11.96
C ILE A 68 1.53 -4.68 11.42
N ALA A 69 2.48 -4.15 10.65
CA ALA A 69 3.60 -4.90 10.10
C ALA A 69 4.45 -5.60 11.17
N ARG A 70 4.72 -4.92 12.30
CA ARG A 70 5.45 -5.54 13.42
C ARG A 70 4.66 -6.72 14.03
N ALA A 71 3.33 -6.63 14.10
CA ALA A 71 2.48 -7.73 14.56
C ALA A 71 2.48 -8.88 13.55
N MET A 72 2.25 -8.60 12.27
CA MET A 72 2.30 -9.58 11.18
C MET A 72 3.63 -10.34 11.16
N LYS A 73 4.75 -9.63 11.30
CA LYS A 73 6.08 -10.26 11.33
C LYS A 73 6.21 -11.34 12.39
N ARG A 74 5.65 -11.11 13.59
CA ARG A 74 5.67 -12.09 14.70
C ARG A 74 4.69 -13.24 14.48
N ILE A 75 3.49 -12.95 14.00
CA ILE A 75 2.41 -13.93 13.83
C ILE A 75 2.71 -14.89 12.68
N TYR A 76 3.15 -14.37 11.55
CA TYR A 76 3.37 -15.12 10.32
C TYR A 76 4.82 -15.57 10.10
N ALA A 77 5.72 -15.24 11.04
CA ALA A 77 7.14 -15.59 10.99
C ALA A 77 7.84 -15.22 9.66
N VAL A 78 7.47 -14.09 9.05
CA VAL A 78 8.05 -13.61 7.79
C VAL A 78 9.29 -12.75 8.03
N GLU A 79 10.20 -12.69 7.05
CA GLU A 79 11.39 -11.84 7.17
C GLU A 79 11.04 -10.34 7.07
N ARG A 80 10.05 -10.00 6.23
CA ARG A 80 9.63 -8.62 5.98
C ARG A 80 8.14 -8.52 5.66
N VAL A 81 7.62 -7.30 5.75
CA VAL A 81 6.22 -6.94 5.42
C VAL A 81 6.29 -5.78 4.45
N SER A 82 5.51 -5.82 3.37
CA SER A 82 5.45 -4.72 2.40
C SER A 82 4.41 -3.69 2.80
N LEU A 83 4.69 -2.42 2.49
CA LEU A 83 3.74 -1.32 2.49
C LEU A 83 3.75 -0.70 1.09
N PHE A 84 2.59 -0.59 0.44
CA PHE A 84 2.49 0.00 -0.88
C PHE A 84 1.09 0.56 -1.17
N TYR A 85 1.01 1.44 -2.17
CA TYR A 85 -0.23 1.94 -2.75
C TYR A 85 -0.24 1.57 -4.24
N THR A 86 -1.41 1.20 -4.75
CA THR A 86 -1.60 0.84 -6.16
C THR A 86 -2.48 1.83 -6.90
N GLY A 87 -3.44 2.45 -6.22
CA GLY A 87 -4.42 3.36 -6.83
C GLY A 87 -5.44 2.67 -7.74
N ILE A 88 -5.66 1.36 -7.55
CA ILE A 88 -6.60 0.57 -8.38
C ILE A 88 -7.76 0.02 -7.54
N HIS A 89 -8.77 -0.53 -8.22
CA HIS A 89 -9.99 -1.12 -7.67
C HIS A 89 -10.95 -0.15 -6.98
N VAL A 90 -10.55 0.47 -5.88
CA VAL A 90 -11.41 1.38 -5.10
C VAL A 90 -10.81 2.78 -5.15
N PRO A 91 -11.55 3.79 -5.66
CA PRO A 91 -11.09 5.19 -5.73
C PRO A 91 -11.17 5.86 -4.35
N HIS A 92 -10.40 5.34 -3.40
CA HIS A 92 -10.23 5.83 -2.03
C HIS A 92 -8.87 5.35 -1.55
N ALA A 93 -7.96 6.26 -1.20
CA ALA A 93 -6.57 5.96 -0.89
C ALA A 93 -6.46 4.86 0.17
N HIS A 94 -5.75 3.78 -0.14
CA HIS A 94 -5.62 2.64 0.75
C HIS A 94 -4.21 2.07 0.66
N ALA A 95 -3.55 1.99 1.81
CA ALA A 95 -2.24 1.38 1.92
C ALA A 95 -2.40 -0.12 2.13
N HIS A 96 -1.79 -0.91 1.26
CA HIS A 96 -1.69 -2.36 1.45
C HIS A 96 -0.56 -2.69 2.41
N VAL A 97 -0.84 -3.54 3.40
CA VAL A 97 0.14 -4.09 4.35
C VAL A 97 0.10 -5.61 4.21
N VAL A 98 1.17 -6.21 3.68
CA VAL A 98 1.18 -7.64 3.31
C VAL A 98 2.39 -8.35 3.92
N PRO A 99 2.19 -9.43 4.69
CA PRO A 99 3.29 -10.28 5.12
C PRO A 99 3.91 -11.00 3.91
N MET A 100 5.22 -10.86 3.72
CA MET A 100 5.93 -11.43 2.58
C MET A 100 6.38 -12.86 2.89
N HIS A 101 5.60 -13.84 2.48
CA HIS A 101 5.94 -15.26 2.57
C HIS A 101 6.90 -15.69 1.47
N HIS A 102 6.78 -15.06 0.30
CA HIS A 102 7.73 -15.20 -0.80
C HIS A 102 8.34 -13.84 -1.15
N MET A 103 9.57 -13.85 -1.64
CA MET A 103 10.27 -12.62 -2.00
C MET A 103 9.59 -11.82 -3.12
N HIS A 104 8.74 -12.48 -3.91
CA HIS A 104 8.02 -11.91 -5.06
C HIS A 104 6.51 -11.76 -4.85
N ASP A 105 6.01 -11.87 -3.62
CA ASP A 105 4.58 -11.72 -3.32
C ASP A 105 4.01 -10.37 -3.79
N VAL A 106 4.83 -9.32 -3.76
CA VAL A 106 4.52 -8.01 -4.34
C VAL A 106 5.69 -7.62 -5.24
N THR A 107 5.56 -7.86 -6.55
CA THR A 107 6.57 -7.49 -7.55
C THR A 107 5.91 -7.09 -8.87
N SER A 108 6.65 -6.36 -9.70
CA SER A 108 6.22 -6.04 -11.07
C SER A 108 6.58 -7.17 -12.03
N GLN A 109 5.71 -7.43 -13.00
CA GLN A 109 5.94 -8.40 -14.07
C GLN A 109 7.24 -8.14 -14.84
N ALA A 110 7.69 -6.88 -14.91
CA ALA A 110 8.95 -6.53 -15.57
C ALA A 110 10.18 -7.20 -14.93
N TYR A 111 10.10 -7.60 -13.66
CA TYR A 111 11.19 -8.28 -12.94
C TYR A 111 11.09 -9.80 -12.97
N LEU A 112 9.99 -10.34 -13.51
CA LEU A 112 9.68 -11.77 -13.55
C LEU A 112 9.63 -12.32 -14.98
N GLN A 113 10.33 -11.68 -15.92
CA GLN A 113 10.31 -12.11 -17.32
C GLN A 113 10.79 -13.57 -17.49
N ASP A 114 11.69 -14.00 -16.61
CA ASP A 114 12.27 -15.35 -16.58
C ASP A 114 11.54 -16.31 -15.62
N GLY A 115 10.34 -15.95 -15.16
CA GLY A 115 9.52 -16.73 -14.24
C GLY A 115 9.65 -16.33 -12.77
N LEU A 116 8.91 -17.01 -11.89
CA LEU A 116 8.83 -16.69 -10.46
C LEU A 116 10.08 -17.08 -9.66
N GLU A 117 10.97 -17.89 -10.22
CA GLU A 117 12.18 -18.37 -9.56
C GLU A 117 13.43 -17.54 -9.92
N SER A 118 13.28 -16.59 -10.86
CA SER A 118 14.39 -15.77 -11.35
C SER A 118 14.00 -14.29 -11.36
N PHE A 119 14.96 -13.45 -10.98
CA PHE A 119 14.80 -12.00 -11.00
C PHE A 119 15.57 -11.42 -12.18
N SER A 120 14.85 -10.87 -13.16
CA SER A 120 15.45 -10.15 -14.28
C SER A 120 15.58 -8.68 -13.91
N THR A 121 16.80 -8.13 -13.98
CA THR A 121 16.99 -6.68 -13.78
C THR A 121 16.61 -5.93 -15.06
N PRO A 122 15.66 -4.97 -15.01
CA PRO A 122 15.30 -4.19 -16.18
C PRO A 122 16.49 -3.40 -16.73
N PRO A 123 16.51 -3.07 -18.03
CA PRO A 123 17.58 -2.31 -18.65
C PRO A 123 17.85 -0.99 -17.93
N ARG A 124 19.13 -0.67 -17.72
CA ARG A 124 19.56 0.57 -17.07
C ARG A 124 19.34 1.77 -18.00
N LEU A 125 18.71 2.83 -17.49
CA LEU A 125 18.64 4.13 -18.17
C LEU A 125 20.01 4.82 -18.22
N SER A 126 20.29 5.58 -19.28
CA SER A 126 21.54 6.33 -19.41
C SER A 126 21.66 7.44 -18.35
N ALA A 127 22.89 7.79 -17.95
CA ALA A 127 23.13 8.83 -16.95
C ALA A 127 22.51 10.19 -17.35
N ALA A 128 22.61 10.56 -18.64
CA ALA A 128 21.99 11.76 -19.16
C ALA A 128 20.46 11.74 -19.01
N LYS A 129 19.82 10.59 -19.30
CA LYS A 129 18.36 10.45 -19.15
C LYS A 129 17.93 10.53 -17.69
N MET A 130 18.69 9.90 -16.79
CA MET A 130 18.45 9.96 -15.35
C MET A 130 18.54 11.39 -14.82
N GLN A 131 19.54 12.15 -15.26
CA GLN A 131 19.71 13.56 -14.88
C GLN A 131 18.57 14.43 -15.39
N GLU A 132 18.13 14.23 -16.64
CA GLU A 132 16.97 14.93 -17.21
C GLU A 132 15.70 14.70 -16.38
N ILE A 133 15.39 13.44 -16.06
CA ILE A 133 14.22 13.08 -15.24
C ILE A 133 14.31 13.73 -13.85
N ALA A 134 15.47 13.63 -13.20
CA ALA A 134 15.67 14.19 -11.87
C ALA A 134 15.49 15.72 -11.84
N SER A 135 16.01 16.42 -12.84
CA SER A 135 15.85 17.88 -12.94
C SER A 135 14.38 18.28 -13.13
N LYS A 136 13.63 17.55 -13.97
CA LYS A 136 12.20 17.81 -14.19
C LYS A 136 11.39 17.68 -12.91
N LEU A 137 11.56 16.57 -12.19
CA LEU A 137 10.82 16.32 -10.95
C LEU A 137 11.14 17.34 -9.86
N ARG A 138 12.41 17.71 -9.68
CA ARG A 138 12.80 18.69 -8.64
C ARG A 138 12.24 20.09 -8.87
N ASN A 139 11.93 20.46 -10.11
CA ASN A 139 11.36 21.78 -10.41
C ASN A 139 9.85 21.84 -10.12
N ASP A 140 9.20 20.68 -9.99
CA ASP A 140 7.75 20.54 -9.80
C ASP A 140 7.36 20.04 -8.38
N LEU A 141 8.34 19.82 -7.49
CA LEU A 141 8.14 19.52 -6.07
C LEU A 141 8.01 20.81 -5.25
#